data_AF-A0A197JHC5-F1
#
_entry.id   AF-A0A197JHC5-F1
#
_cell.length_a   1.000
_cell.length_b   1.000
_cell.length_c   1.000
_cell.angle_alpha   90.00
_cell.angle_beta   90.00
_cell.angle_gamma   90.00
#
_symmetry.space_group_name_H-M   'P 1'
#
loop_
_entity.id
_entity.type
_entity.pdbx_description
1 polymer ?
#
loop_
_entity_poly.entity_id
_entity_poly.type
_entity_poly.pdbx_seq_one_letter_code
_entity_poly.pdbx_strand_id
1 'polypeptide(L)' 'YVMNRQVNTVPELWKEWTVGLGPGNPSIRQLEAQYGPSWRTSSSAANFFSRRLRIIHEIQRMVDYEGLTEEEAVNRLE' A
#
# COMPACT_ATOMS: atom_id res chain seq x y z
N TYR A 1 1.49 7.63 -12.00
CA TYR A 1 1.75 7.94 -10.57
C TYR A 1 3.07 7.32 -10.16
N VAL A 2 3.82 7.95 -9.24
CA VAL A 2 5.04 7.39 -8.64
C VAL A 2 4.81 7.33 -7.14
N MET A 3 5.07 6.17 -6.52
CA MET A 3 4.94 6.00 -5.07
C MET A 3 5.75 7.04 -4.30
N ASN A 4 5.13 7.63 -3.27
CA ASN A 4 5.79 8.64 -2.47
C ASN A 4 6.84 7.99 -1.55
N ARG A 5 8.10 8.35 -1.74
CA ARG A 5 9.24 7.83 -0.95
C ARG A 5 9.32 8.40 0.46
N GLN A 6 8.53 9.42 0.78
CA GLN A 6 8.47 10.00 2.12
C GLN A 6 7.45 9.31 3.03
N VAL A 7 6.61 8.43 2.47
CA VAL A 7 5.75 7.56 3.27
C VAL A 7 6.61 6.52 3.99
N ASN A 8 6.73 6.69 5.29
CA ASN A 8 7.62 5.91 6.14
C ASN A 8 6.90 5.24 7.32
N THR A 9 5.62 5.54 7.56
CA THR A 9 4.80 4.89 8.59
C THR A 9 3.79 3.93 7.97
N VAL A 10 3.27 3.00 8.78
CA VAL A 10 2.28 2.03 8.32
C VAL A 10 0.93 2.70 7.99
N PRO A 11 0.40 3.65 8.77
CA PRO A 11 -0.80 4.40 8.43
C PRO A 11 -0.67 5.18 7.12
N GLU A 12 0.46 5.84 6.89
CA GLU A 12 0.70 6.57 5.65
C GLU A 12 0.74 5.61 4.44
N LEU A 13 1.40 4.45 4.61
CA LEU A 13 1.44 3.41 3.58
C LEU A 13 0.05 2.86 3.29
N TRP A 14 -0.73 2.55 4.33
CA TRP A 14 -2.09 2.04 4.17
C TRP A 14 -3.01 3.05 3.50
N LYS A 15 -2.86 4.33 3.83
CA LYS A 15 -3.57 5.43 3.18
C LYS A 15 -3.20 5.55 1.71
N GLU A 16 -1.91 5.50 1.36
CA GLU A 16 -1.45 5.51 -0.03
C GLU A 16 -2.00 4.30 -0.82
N TRP A 17 -2.08 3.13 -0.17
CA TRP A 17 -2.60 1.90 -0.76
C TRP A 17 -4.11 1.96 -1.04
N THR A 18 -4.91 2.45 -0.10
CA THR A 18 -6.38 2.37 -0.15
C THR A 18 -7.04 3.60 -0.78
N VAL A 19 -6.55 4.80 -0.44
CA VAL A 19 -7.14 6.10 -0.82
C VAL A 19 -6.27 6.85 -1.82
N GLY A 20 -4.94 6.77 -1.68
CA GLY A 20 -3.97 7.59 -2.39
C GLY A 20 -3.51 8.80 -1.57
N LEU A 21 -2.50 9.52 -2.08
CA LEU A 21 -1.89 10.67 -1.42
C LEU A 21 -2.23 11.96 -2.18
N GLY A 22 -3.36 12.57 -1.84
CA GLY A 22 -3.77 13.88 -2.33
C GLY A 22 -4.95 13.85 -3.31
N PRO A 23 -5.56 15.02 -3.56
CA PRO A 23 -6.76 15.12 -4.39
C PRO A 23 -6.49 14.65 -5.83
N GLY A 24 -7.34 13.75 -6.33
CA GLY A 24 -7.28 13.27 -7.72
C GLY A 24 -6.19 12.23 -8.01
N ASN A 25 -5.34 11.88 -7.04
CA ASN A 25 -4.38 10.79 -7.20
C ASN A 25 -5.09 9.43 -6.97
N PRO A 26 -4.95 8.46 -7.88
CA PRO A 26 -5.49 7.12 -7.66
C PRO A 26 -4.75 6.43 -6.51
N SER A 27 -5.42 5.52 -5.81
CA SER A 27 -4.76 4.68 -4.82
C SER A 27 -3.86 3.63 -5.50
N ILE A 28 -2.84 3.15 -4.78
CA ILE A 28 -1.96 2.12 -5.36
C ILE A 28 -2.74 0.84 -5.66
N ARG A 29 -3.75 0.49 -4.84
CA ARG A 29 -4.63 -0.64 -5.12
C ARG A 29 -5.38 -0.49 -6.45
N GLN A 30 -5.87 0.71 -6.75
CA GLN A 30 -6.53 1.00 -8.04
C GLN A 30 -5.55 0.89 -9.21
N LEU A 31 -4.33 1.43 -9.07
CA LEU A 31 -3.29 1.32 -10.10
C LEU A 31 -2.91 -0.14 -10.36
N GLU A 32 -2.77 -0.95 -9.31
CA GLU A 32 -2.45 -2.37 -9.45
C GLU A 32 -3.57 -3.14 -10.16
N ALA A 33 -4.82 -2.87 -9.80
CA ALA A 33 -5.98 -3.51 -10.43
C ALA A 33 -6.13 -3.12 -11.91
N GLN A 34 -5.85 -1.85 -12.26
CA GLN A 34 -6.06 -1.35 -13.62
C GLN A 34 -4.90 -1.63 -14.57
N TYR A 35 -3.66 -1.53 -14.09
CA TYR A 35 -2.46 -1.55 -14.95
C TYR A 35 -1.49 -2.71 -14.61
N GLY A 36 -1.69 -3.40 -13.50
CA GLY A 36 -0.78 -4.46 -13.04
C GLY A 36 0.66 -3.96 -12.93
N PRO A 37 1.68 -4.76 -13.29
CA PRO A 37 3.08 -4.32 -13.20
C PRO A 37 3.46 -3.13 -14.08
N SER A 38 2.67 -2.79 -15.11
CA SER A 38 3.07 -1.81 -16.13
C SER A 38 3.17 -0.37 -15.61
N TRP A 39 2.44 -0.01 -14.54
CA TRP A 39 2.55 1.32 -13.94
C TRP A 39 3.86 1.51 -13.14
N ARG A 40 4.59 0.42 -12.84
CA ARG A 40 5.91 0.43 -12.22
C ARG A 40 6.99 0.45 -13.29
N THR A 41 7.33 1.63 -13.78
CA THR A 41 8.19 1.81 -14.96
C THR A 41 9.69 1.50 -14.76
N SER A 42 10.13 1.15 -13.54
CA SER A 42 11.54 0.84 -13.27
C SER A 42 11.71 -0.26 -12.23
N SER A 43 12.85 -0.96 -12.28
CA SER A 43 13.22 -1.97 -11.28
C SER A 43 13.30 -1.39 -9.87
N SER A 44 13.69 -0.12 -9.73
CA SER A 44 13.67 0.59 -8.44
C SER A 44 12.25 0.75 -7.90
N ALA A 45 11.28 1.13 -8.76
CA ALA A 45 9.88 1.21 -8.39
C ALA A 45 9.28 -0.17 -8.06
N ALA A 46 9.64 -1.20 -8.83
CA ALA A 46 9.24 -2.58 -8.57
C ALA A 46 9.72 -3.10 -7.22
N ASN A 47 11.01 -2.93 -6.91
CA ASN A 47 11.57 -3.35 -5.63
C ASN A 47 10.95 -2.59 -4.45
N PHE A 48 10.69 -1.29 -4.62
CA PHE A 48 10.05 -0.48 -3.60
C PHE A 48 8.61 -0.94 -3.32
N PHE A 49 7.86 -1.24 -4.39
CA PHE A 49 6.51 -1.81 -4.29
C PHE A 49 6.53 -3.15 -3.54
N SER A 50 7.39 -4.08 -3.95
CA SER A 50 7.44 -5.43 -3.37
C SER A 50 7.74 -5.41 -1.86
N ARG A 51 8.59 -4.49 -1.39
CA ARG A 51 8.86 -4.32 0.04
C ARG A 51 7.61 -3.89 0.81
N ARG A 52 6.86 -2.93 0.27
CA ARG A 52 5.62 -2.41 0.86
C ARG A 52 4.47 -3.40 0.79
N LEU A 53 4.40 -4.20 -0.27
CA LEU A 53 3.38 -5.21 -0.45
C LEU A 53 3.41 -6.25 0.67
N ARG A 54 4.57 -6.54 1.26
CA ARG A 54 4.69 -7.41 2.44
C ARG A 54 3.90 -6.88 3.64
N ILE A 55 4.00 -5.57 3.91
CA ILE A 55 3.26 -4.92 5.00
C ILE A 55 1.77 -4.92 4.69
N ILE A 56 1.39 -4.58 3.46
CA ILE A 56 -0.01 -4.60 3.00
C ILE A 56 -0.64 -5.99 3.15
N HIS A 57 0.07 -7.04 2.74
CA HIS A 57 -0.41 -8.42 2.88
C HIS A 57 -0.52 -8.85 4.34
N GLU A 58 0.37 -8.38 5.22
CA GLU A 58 0.29 -8.66 6.65
C GLU A 58 -0.94 -7.99 7.29
N ILE A 59 -1.22 -6.73 6.94
CA ILE A 59 -2.45 -6.04 7.37
C ILE A 59 -3.68 -6.83 6.91
N GLN A 60 -3.72 -7.20 5.63
CA GLN A 60 -4.83 -7.96 5.07
C GLN A 60 -4.99 -9.33 5.76
N ARG A 61 -3.89 -10.03 6.06
CA ARG A 61 -3.94 -11.30 6.80
C ARG A 61 -4.58 -11.12 8.18
N MET A 62 -4.20 -10.09 8.93
CA MET A 62 -4.79 -9.85 10.27
C MET A 62 -6.29 -9.54 10.17
N VAL A 63 -6.70 -8.77 9.15
CA VAL A 63 -8.11 -8.48 8.90
C VAL A 63 -8.87 -9.76 8.56
N ASP A 64 -8.35 -10.56 7.63
CA ASP A 64 -9.05 -11.73 7.09
C ASP A 64 -9.10 -12.92 8.08
N TYR A 65 -8.04 -13.13 8.86
CA TYR A 65 -7.86 -14.35 9.66
C TYR A 65 -7.89 -14.13 11.18
N GLU A 66 -7.61 -12.92 11.66
CA GLU A 66 -7.62 -12.61 13.10
C GLU A 66 -8.85 -11.79 13.52
N GLY A 67 -9.67 -11.35 12.56
CA GLY A 67 -10.88 -10.57 12.82
C GLY A 67 -10.61 -9.14 13.27
N LEU A 68 -9.40 -8.63 13.03
CA LEU A 68 -9.05 -7.24 13.31
C LEU A 68 -9.72 -6.30 12.32
N THR A 69 -10.03 -5.09 12.76
CA THR A 69 -10.32 -3.98 11.85
C THR A 69 -9.06 -3.52 11.12
N GLU A 70 -9.22 -2.84 9.98
CA GLU A 70 -8.08 -2.27 9.25
C GLU A 70 -7.26 -1.31 10.13
N GLU A 71 -7.92 -0.52 10.99
CA GLU A 71 -7.28 0.41 11.91
C GLU A 71 -6.44 -0.32 12.97
N GLU A 72 -6.98 -1.36 13.60
CA GLU A 72 -6.24 -2.18 14.57
C GLU A 72 -5.04 -2.88 13.94
N ALA A 73 -5.22 -3.41 12.72
CA ALA A 73 -4.17 -4.09 11.97
C ALA A 73 -3.03 -3.14 11.58
N VAL A 74 -3.37 -1.92 11.13
CA VAL A 74 -2.40 -0.85 10.84
C VAL A 74 -1.63 -0.45 12.10
N ASN A 75 -2.33 -0.17 13.20
CA ASN A 75 -1.72 0.27 14.45
C ASN A 75 -0.83 -0.80 15.10
N ARG A 76 -1.04 -2.09 14.80
CA ARG A 76 -0.22 -3.20 15.32
C ARG A 76 1.16 -3.30 14.66
N LEU A 77 1.33 -2.78 13.44
CA LEU A 77 2.58 -2.83 12.68
C LEU A 77 3.37 -1.52 12.71
N GLU A 78 2.84 -0.47 13.35
CA GLU A 78 3.52 0.80 13.63
C GLU A 78 4.58 0.62 14.74
#